data_AF-A0A3B9L8W0-F1
#
_entry.id   AF-A0A3B9L8W0-F1
#
_cell.length_a   1.000
_cell.length_b   1.000
_cell.length_c   1.000
_cell.angle_alpha   90.00
_cell.angle_beta   90.00
_cell.angle_gamma   90.00
#
_symmetry.space_group_name_H-M   'P 1'
#
loop_
_entity.id
_entity.type
_entity.pdbx_description
1 polymer ?
#
loop_
_entity_poly.entity_id
_entity_poly.type
_entity_poly.pdbx_seq_one_letter_code
_entity_poly.pdbx_strand_id
1 'polypeptide(L)'
;INKALKDCAVYAREGVTGERETGTIGFATMRGGDVVGDHTVVLAGIGERVELTHKASSRATFALGALRAAKYLTDKPTGLFDMRDVLGFAKD
;
A
#
# COMPACT_ATOMS: atom_id res chain seq x y z
N ILE A 1 -7.58 -8.09 11.67
CA ILE A 1 -8.88 -7.40 11.57
C ILE A 1 -9.65 -8.08 10.44
N ASN A 2 -10.63 -8.93 10.74
CA ASN A 2 -11.45 -9.60 9.72
C ASN A 2 -12.65 -8.72 9.35
N LYS A 3 -12.40 -7.50 8.88
CA LYS A 3 -13.43 -6.59 8.34
C LYS A 3 -13.08 -6.26 6.90
N ALA A 4 -14.08 -6.15 6.02
CA ALA A 4 -13.82 -5.64 4.68
C ALA A 4 -13.48 -4.15 4.75
N LEU A 5 -12.61 -3.68 3.85
CA LEU A 5 -12.14 -2.29 3.87
C LEU A 5 -13.28 -1.27 3.80
N LYS A 6 -14.31 -1.57 2.99
CA LYS A 6 -15.51 -0.72 2.85
C LYS A 6 -16.25 -0.48 4.17
N ASP A 7 -16.09 -1.37 5.16
CA ASP A 7 -16.80 -1.31 6.43
C ASP A 7 -15.98 -0.61 7.53
N CYS A 8 -14.69 -0.29 7.28
CA CYS A 8 -13.82 0.31 8.29
C CYS A 8 -12.98 1.49 7.79
N ALA A 9 -12.98 1.77 6.47
CA ALA A 9 -12.25 2.89 5.91
C ALA A 9 -12.90 4.24 6.26
N VAL A 10 -12.09 5.18 6.72
CA VAL A 10 -12.48 6.58 6.96
C VAL A 10 -11.65 7.45 6.03
N TYR A 11 -12.28 7.97 4.97
CA TYR A 11 -11.59 8.66 3.88
C TYR A 11 -11.26 10.14 4.14
N ALA A 12 -11.95 10.74 5.11
CA ALA A 12 -11.72 12.11 5.54
C ALA A 12 -12.15 12.26 7.01
N ARG A 13 -11.55 13.24 7.69
CA ARG A 13 -11.97 13.72 9.01
C ARG A 13 -12.06 15.23 8.92
N GLU A 14 -13.27 15.73 8.74
CA GLU A 14 -13.55 17.15 8.52
C GLU A 14 -14.37 17.73 9.68
N GLY A 15 -14.00 18.91 10.16
CA GLY A 15 -14.66 19.57 11.29
C GLY A 15 -14.47 18.83 12.62
N VAL A 16 -15.51 18.81 13.45
CA VAL A 16 -15.51 18.14 14.76
C VAL A 16 -16.00 16.71 14.60
N THR A 17 -15.07 15.76 14.47
CA THR A 17 -15.41 14.34 14.21
C THR A 17 -15.62 13.50 15.46
N GLY A 18 -15.30 14.02 16.64
CA GLY A 18 -15.26 13.24 17.88
C GLY A 18 -14.07 12.27 17.97
N GLU A 19 -14.13 11.36 18.94
CA GLU A 19 -13.10 10.35 19.18
C GLU A 19 -12.98 9.36 18.02
N ARG A 20 -11.77 8.85 17.79
CA ARG A 20 -11.53 7.82 16.78
C ARG A 20 -12.13 6.48 17.22
N GLU A 21 -13.03 5.93 16.40
CA GLU A 21 -13.50 4.57 16.61
C GLU A 21 -12.39 3.52 16.40
N THR A 22 -12.24 2.62 17.36
CA THR A 22 -11.30 1.50 17.31
C THR A 22 -11.59 0.59 16.12
N GLY A 23 -10.53 0.21 15.39
CA GLY A 23 -10.63 -0.68 14.23
C GLY A 23 -10.92 0.02 12.90
N THR A 24 -11.13 1.34 12.90
CA THR A 24 -11.19 2.13 11.66
C THR A 24 -9.81 2.29 11.02
N ILE A 25 -9.75 2.40 9.69
CA ILE A 25 -8.51 2.67 8.95
C ILE A 25 -8.65 4.04 8.30
N GLY A 26 -7.86 5.01 8.77
CA GLY A 26 -7.91 6.38 8.27
C GLY A 26 -7.07 6.54 7.00
N PHE A 27 -7.60 7.31 6.04
CA PHE A 27 -6.87 7.75 4.86
C PHE A 27 -6.71 9.26 4.89
N ALA A 28 -5.48 9.71 4.66
CA ALA A 28 -5.15 11.12 4.46
C ALA A 28 -4.42 11.23 3.12
N THR A 29 -4.99 11.99 2.20
CA THR A 29 -4.55 12.00 0.80
C THR A 29 -4.06 13.40 0.43
N MET A 30 -2.78 13.50 0.07
CA MET A 30 -2.17 14.77 -0.37
C MET A 30 -2.06 14.82 -1.90
N ARG A 31 -2.22 16.02 -2.46
CA ARG A 31 -1.99 16.33 -3.87
C ARG A 31 -1.20 17.63 -3.94
N GLY A 32 -0.11 17.65 -4.71
CA GLY A 32 0.68 18.86 -4.90
C GLY A 32 1.91 18.62 -5.76
N GLY A 33 2.25 19.61 -6.58
CA GLY A 33 3.47 19.63 -7.39
C GLY A 33 3.61 18.45 -8.34
N ASP A 34 4.82 17.91 -8.41
CA ASP A 34 5.29 16.86 -9.32
C ASP A 34 5.55 15.52 -8.58
N VAL A 35 5.02 15.36 -7.37
CA VAL A 35 5.19 14.14 -6.56
C VAL A 35 4.65 12.93 -7.31
N VAL A 36 5.52 11.97 -7.61
CA VAL A 36 5.14 10.74 -8.33
C VAL A 36 4.27 9.84 -7.46
N GLY A 37 4.60 9.70 -6.17
CA GLY A 37 3.78 8.97 -5.22
C GLY A 37 4.53 8.60 -3.95
N ASP A 38 4.05 9.15 -2.83
CA ASP A 38 4.46 8.80 -1.47
C ASP A 38 3.30 8.11 -0.76
N HIS A 39 3.59 6.98 -0.11
CA HIS A 39 2.63 6.22 0.67
C HIS A 39 3.26 5.86 2.01
N THR A 40 2.59 6.22 3.10
CA THR A 40 3.02 5.85 4.45
C THR A 40 1.86 5.17 5.18
N VAL A 41 2.12 3.99 5.73
CA VAL A 41 1.25 3.33 6.70
C VAL A 41 1.81 3.61 8.08
N VAL A 42 0.98 4.20 8.95
CA VAL A 42 1.34 4.50 10.33
C VAL A 42 0.58 3.56 11.26
N LEU A 43 1.33 2.81 12.07
CA LEU A 43 0.83 2.04 13.20
C LEU A 43 1.16 2.83 14.46
N ALA A 44 0.20 3.59 14.97
CA ALA A 44 0.38 4.46 16.14
C ALA A 44 -0.15 3.77 17.41
N GLY A 45 0.75 3.52 18.37
CA GLY A 45 0.43 3.01 19.70
C GLY A 45 0.57 4.10 20.77
N ILE A 46 0.35 3.75 22.04
CA ILE A 46 0.61 4.65 23.15
C ILE A 46 2.12 4.75 23.34
N GLY A 47 2.67 5.96 23.18
CA GLY A 47 4.10 6.22 23.40
C GLY A 47 5.02 5.87 22.22
N GLU A 48 4.52 5.23 21.16
CA GLU A 48 5.35 4.85 20.00
C GLU A 48 4.56 4.84 18.69
N ARG A 49 5.30 4.79 17.57
CA ARG A 49 4.74 4.54 16.24
C ARG A 49 5.71 3.77 15.37
N VAL A 50 5.17 2.91 14.52
CA VAL A 50 5.89 2.24 13.44
C VAL A 50 5.37 2.77 12.11
N GLU A 51 6.28 3.20 11.24
CA GLU A 51 5.94 3.74 9.93
C GLU A 51 6.56 2.89 8.82
N LEU A 52 5.73 2.46 7.87
CA LEU A 52 6.19 1.82 6.64
C LEU A 52 5.94 2.79 5.48
N THR A 53 7.02 3.26 4.86
CA THR A 53 6.96 4.30 3.83
C THR A 53 7.54 3.80 2.51
N HIS A 54 6.81 4.03 1.42
CA HIS A 54 7.27 3.86 0.04
C HIS A 54 7.21 5.19 -0.69
N LYS A 55 8.33 5.63 -1.26
CA LYS A 55 8.46 6.86 -2.06
C LYS A 55 9.00 6.53 -3.43
N ALA A 56 8.25 6.88 -4.48
CA ALA A 56 8.69 6.71 -5.85
C ALA A 56 9.39 8.00 -6.34
N SER A 57 10.66 7.91 -6.73
CA SER A 57 11.37 9.02 -7.38
C SER A 57 11.05 9.15 -8.87
N SER A 58 10.59 8.08 -9.51
CA SER A 58 10.16 8.08 -10.91
C SER A 58 9.23 6.89 -11.20
N ARG A 59 8.54 6.94 -12.34
CA ARG A 59 7.72 5.82 -12.83
C ARG A 59 8.55 4.64 -13.35
N ALA A 60 9.87 4.81 -13.50
CA ALA A 60 10.76 3.76 -13.99
C ALA A 60 10.76 2.52 -13.08
N THR A 61 10.50 2.68 -11.77
CA THR A 61 10.43 1.55 -10.83
C THR A 61 9.37 0.52 -11.26
N PHE A 62 8.23 0.97 -11.77
CA PHE A 62 7.15 0.08 -12.24
C PHE A 62 7.52 -0.60 -13.55
N ALA A 63 8.18 0.12 -14.47
CA ALA A 63 8.67 -0.44 -15.73
C ALA A 63 9.74 -1.54 -15.47
N LEU A 64 10.66 -1.30 -14.54
CA LEU A 64 11.64 -2.31 -14.11
C LEU A 64 10.97 -3.53 -13.48
N GLY A 65 9.93 -3.32 -12.66
CA GLY A 65 9.11 -4.39 -12.10
C GLY A 65 8.45 -5.25 -13.18
N ALA A 66 7.86 -4.62 -14.20
CA ALA A 66 7.26 -5.32 -15.34
C ALA A 66 8.28 -6.13 -16.15
N LEU A 67 9.47 -5.57 -16.40
CA LEU A 67 10.57 -6.31 -17.06
C LEU A 67 11.05 -7.50 -16.23
N ARG A 68 11.10 -7.35 -14.89
CA ARG A 68 11.41 -8.46 -13.99
C ARG A 68 10.34 -9.55 -14.03
N ALA A 69 9.06 -9.17 -14.05
CA ALA A 69 7.95 -10.10 -14.20
C ALA A 69 8.01 -10.83 -15.55
N ALA A 70 8.31 -10.14 -16.65
CA ALA A 70 8.49 -10.76 -17.97
C ALA A 70 9.61 -11.81 -17.96
N LYS A 71 10.74 -11.52 -17.31
CA LYS A 71 11.83 -12.50 -17.11
C LYS A 71 11.39 -13.67 -16.23
N TYR A 72 10.63 -13.43 -15.17
CA TYR A 72 10.10 -14.49 -14.30
C TYR A 72 9.15 -15.45 -15.04
N LEU A 73 8.44 -14.97 -16.06
CA LEU A 73 7.46 -15.78 -16.79
C LEU A 73 8.10 -16.71 -17.85
N THR A 74 9.38 -16.55 -18.19
CA THR A 74 10.00 -17.30 -19.30
C THR A 74 10.02 -18.82 -19.09
N ASP A 75 9.98 -19.27 -17.84
CA ASP A 75 9.97 -20.68 -17.43
C ASP A 75 8.62 -21.10 -16.82
N LYS A 76 7.56 -20.29 -16.96
CA LYS A 76 6.21 -20.55 -16.41
C LYS A 76 5.24 -20.91 -17.53
N PRO A 77 4.89 -22.20 -17.72
CA PRO A 77 4.10 -22.64 -18.87
C PRO A 77 2.64 -22.15 -18.84
N THR A 78 2.00 -22.10 -17.68
CA THR A 78 0.66 -21.55 -17.46
C THR A 78 0.52 -21.07 -16.02
N GLY A 79 -0.44 -20.18 -15.75
CA GLY A 79 -0.78 -19.72 -14.40
C GLY A 79 -1.20 -18.26 -14.34
N LEU A 80 -1.81 -17.87 -13.23
CA LEU A 80 -2.05 -16.46 -12.90
C LEU A 80 -1.08 -16.08 -11.78
N PHE A 81 -0.12 -15.21 -12.11
CA PHE A 81 0.94 -14.79 -11.21
C PHE A 81 0.79 -13.31 -10.84
N ASP A 82 1.27 -12.94 -9.66
CA ASP A 82 1.38 -11.57 -9.19
C ASP A 82 2.84 -11.23 -8.81
N MET A 83 3.08 -10.01 -8.33
CA MET A 83 4.43 -9.60 -7.93
C MET A 83 4.95 -10.32 -6.68
N ARG A 84 4.12 -10.98 -5.87
CA ARG A 84 4.60 -11.81 -4.76
C ARG A 84 5.29 -13.05 -5.29
N ASP A 85 4.74 -13.67 -6.33
CA ASP A 85 5.39 -14.79 -7.03
C ASP A 85 6.73 -14.38 -7.62
N VAL A 86 6.77 -13.23 -8.30
CA VAL A 86 7.99 -12.67 -8.93
C VAL A 86 9.07 -12.32 -7.92
N LEU A 87 8.68 -11.91 -6.71
CA LEU A 87 9.59 -11.51 -5.62
C LEU A 87 9.91 -12.66 -4.67
N GLY A 88 9.25 -13.81 -4.78
CA GLY A 88 9.46 -14.97 -3.90
C GLY A 88 8.89 -14.79 -2.49
N PHE A 89 7.83 -14.02 -2.34
CA PHE A 89 7.13 -13.88 -1.06
C PHE A 89 6.11 -15.00 -0.86
N ALA A 90 6.01 -15.51 0.37
CA ALA A 90 5.00 -16.50 0.73
C ALA A 90 3.59 -15.95 0.48
N LYS A 91 2.69 -16.82 0.04
CA LYS A 91 1.25 -16.55 -0.01
C LYS A 91 0.61 -17.26 1.17
N ASP A 92 0.04 -16.48 2.08
CA ASP A 92 -0.80 -16.96 3.19
C ASP A 92 -2.19 -17.40 2.68
#